data_AF-A0A080N3J0-F1
#
_entry.id   AF-A0A080N3J0-F1
#
_cell.length_a   1.000
_cell.length_b   1.000
_cell.length_c   1.000
_cell.angle_alpha   90.00
_cell.angle_beta   90.00
_cell.angle_gamma   90.00
#
_symmetry.space_group_name_H-M   'P 1'
#
loop_
_entity.id
_entity.type
_entity.pdbx_description
1 polymer ?
#
loop_
_entity_poly.entity_id
_entity_poly.type
_entity_poly.pdbx_seq_one_letter_code
_entity_poly.pdbx_strand_id
1 'polypeptide(L)'
;MSTQKTQTTTTEATGTLGIPKNPETTEKPEPRTIVRSLLGWNIAMYILALLTPVSTLITLPSLPAQVPAHYGISGEVDRWGSKYETLTMSGIMIVLLVIWTVLELVLIHRTIHSESEPDARRSIRFFIFGGICIFVLFDVINTYILWMSKTGTTSLNMTSVSFAQIINIVTGLVLIITGNFMPQAKPNTFSGIRLPSAYTSRETWRRCQRMGGIAFIMAGAIIFICGIFVNDETAALTVLLTAIITATIALMVYAPYAARKYGAIGGPIDSEDDESADIPQAPAMK
;
A
#
# COMPACT_ATOMS: atom_id res chain seq x y z
N MET A 1 -84.31 35.94 -4.48
CA MET A 1 -83.79 36.97 -5.41
C MET A 1 -82.46 36.45 -5.94
N SER A 2 -82.41 36.11 -7.24
CA SER A 2 -81.22 35.83 -8.08
C SER A 2 -80.32 34.61 -7.72
N THR A 3 -79.82 33.74 -8.60
CA THR A 3 -80.03 33.37 -10.02
C THR A 3 -79.27 32.04 -10.23
N GLN A 4 -79.78 31.14 -11.08
CA GLN A 4 -79.09 29.94 -11.57
C GLN A 4 -77.78 30.25 -12.32
N LYS A 5 -76.82 29.31 -12.30
CA LYS A 5 -76.23 28.79 -13.55
C LYS A 5 -75.53 27.44 -13.35
N THR A 6 -76.01 26.47 -14.10
CA THR A 6 -75.39 25.17 -14.38
C THR A 6 -74.29 25.36 -15.45
N GLN A 7 -73.15 24.68 -15.32
CA GLN A 7 -72.39 24.17 -16.46
C GLN A 7 -71.41 23.05 -16.03
N THR A 8 -71.70 21.84 -16.53
CA THR A 8 -70.80 20.69 -16.75
C THR A 8 -69.68 21.12 -17.70
N THR A 9 -68.39 20.83 -17.52
CA THR A 9 -67.57 19.63 -17.85
C THR A 9 -66.11 20.19 -17.74
N THR A 10 -65.04 19.52 -17.32
CA THR A 10 -64.31 18.46 -18.02
C THR A 10 -63.10 18.09 -17.15
N THR A 11 -62.76 16.81 -17.19
CA THR A 11 -61.55 16.14 -16.69
C THR A 11 -60.25 16.92 -16.92
N GLU A 12 -59.40 17.03 -15.91
CA GLU A 12 -57.94 16.90 -16.08
C GLU A 12 -57.27 16.59 -14.74
N ALA A 13 -56.84 15.33 -14.62
CA ALA A 13 -55.98 14.87 -13.55
C ALA A 13 -54.54 15.32 -13.84
N THR A 14 -54.00 16.23 -13.05
CA THR A 14 -52.56 16.43 -12.91
C THR A 14 -52.21 16.37 -11.42
N GLY A 15 -52.08 15.14 -10.94
CA GLY A 15 -51.40 14.86 -9.69
C GLY A 15 -49.92 15.10 -9.86
N THR A 16 -49.44 16.30 -9.54
CA THR A 16 -48.05 16.50 -9.17
C THR A 16 -47.88 16.05 -7.71
N LEU A 17 -47.73 14.73 -7.55
CA LEU A 17 -47.13 14.14 -6.36
C LEU A 17 -45.73 14.74 -6.23
N GLY A 18 -45.62 15.77 -5.38
CA GLY A 18 -44.34 16.32 -4.96
C GLY A 18 -43.54 15.22 -4.28
N ILE A 19 -42.61 14.61 -5.02
CA ILE A 19 -41.56 13.78 -4.45
C ILE A 19 -40.75 14.72 -3.54
N PRO A 20 -40.65 14.47 -2.23
CA PRO A 20 -39.73 15.24 -1.40
C PRO A 20 -38.32 14.91 -1.89
N LYS A 21 -37.69 15.90 -2.55
CA LYS A 21 -36.26 15.87 -2.83
C LYS A 21 -35.58 16.00 -1.47
N ASN A 22 -35.22 14.88 -0.85
CA ASN A 22 -34.25 14.90 0.23
C ASN A 22 -32.89 15.17 -0.43
N PRO A 23 -32.26 16.34 -0.23
CA PRO A 23 -30.85 16.44 -0.51
C PRO A 23 -30.21 15.63 0.62
N GLU A 24 -29.88 14.37 0.39
CA GLU A 24 -28.73 13.82 1.07
C GLU A 24 -27.58 14.74 0.66
N THR A 25 -27.31 15.72 1.51
CA THR A 25 -26.07 16.46 1.48
C THR A 25 -24.99 15.40 1.60
N THR A 26 -24.35 15.07 0.48
CA THR A 26 -23.09 14.33 0.49
C THR A 26 -22.09 15.25 1.18
N GLU A 27 -22.15 15.25 2.51
CA GLU A 27 -21.34 16.08 3.37
C GLU A 27 -19.88 15.71 3.08
N LYS A 28 -19.09 16.70 2.66
CA LYS A 28 -17.69 16.45 2.31
C LYS A 28 -17.01 15.81 3.52
N PRO A 29 -16.18 14.78 3.31
CA PRO A 29 -15.61 14.00 4.41
C PRO A 29 -14.90 14.92 5.40
N GLU A 30 -15.34 14.94 6.66
CA GLU A 30 -14.63 15.71 7.67
C GLU A 30 -13.26 15.06 7.95
N PRO A 31 -12.15 15.80 7.81
CA PRO A 31 -10.80 15.26 8.03
C PRO A 31 -10.64 14.55 9.37
N ARG A 32 -11.31 15.07 10.40
CA ARG A 32 -11.23 14.57 11.78
C ARG A 32 -11.81 13.16 11.92
N THR A 33 -12.85 12.81 11.17
CA THR A 33 -13.50 11.50 11.25
C THR A 33 -12.63 10.41 10.64
N ILE A 34 -12.04 10.69 9.47
CA ILE A 34 -11.10 9.77 8.81
C ILE A 34 -9.88 9.53 9.68
N VAL A 35 -9.23 10.59 10.17
CA VAL A 35 -8.01 10.49 11.00
C VAL A 35 -8.29 9.69 12.28
N ARG A 36 -9.42 9.93 12.95
CA ARG A 36 -9.82 9.17 14.14
C ARG A 36 -10.02 7.68 13.85
N SER A 37 -10.60 7.36 12.69
CA SER A 37 -10.84 5.96 12.31
C SER A 37 -9.56 5.17 12.02
N LEU A 38 -8.47 5.87 11.66
CA LEU A 38 -7.17 5.27 11.34
C LEU A 38 -6.14 5.44 12.47
N LEU A 39 -6.53 6.05 13.59
CA LEU A 39 -5.63 6.36 14.70
C LEU A 39 -4.88 5.14 15.21
N GLY A 40 -5.54 3.99 15.37
CA GLY A 40 -4.89 2.76 15.84
C GLY A 40 -3.83 2.24 14.86
N TRP A 41 -4.08 2.34 13.55
CA TRP A 41 -3.11 1.95 12.51
C TRP A 41 -1.88 2.85 12.54
N ASN A 42 -2.10 4.16 12.68
CA ASN A 42 -1.01 5.13 12.79
C ASN A 42 -0.19 4.94 14.06
N ILE A 43 -0.83 4.72 15.21
CA ILE A 43 -0.12 4.41 16.45
C ILE A 43 0.75 3.17 16.27
N ALA A 44 0.22 2.09 15.69
CA ALA A 44 0.99 0.89 15.41
C ALA A 44 2.20 1.17 14.50
N MET A 45 1.99 1.93 13.42
CA MET A 45 3.06 2.35 12.51
C MET A 45 4.15 3.16 13.22
N TYR A 46 3.78 4.16 14.02
CA TYR A 46 4.73 4.97 14.78
C TYR A 46 5.50 4.14 15.82
N ILE A 47 4.82 3.22 16.51
CA ILE A 47 5.48 2.31 17.47
C ILE A 47 6.54 1.47 16.75
N LEU A 48 6.20 0.87 15.60
CA LEU A 48 7.14 0.08 14.80
C LEU A 48 8.31 0.93 14.29
N ALA A 49 8.03 2.10 13.73
CA ALA A 49 9.08 3.00 13.25
C ALA A 49 10.05 3.45 14.36
N LEU A 50 9.55 3.62 15.59
CA LEU A 50 10.36 3.97 16.76
C LEU A 50 11.02 2.76 17.44
N LEU A 51 10.60 1.53 17.12
CA LEU A 51 11.15 0.32 17.73
C LEU A 51 12.64 0.15 17.39
N THR A 52 13.03 0.37 16.13
CA THR A 52 14.45 0.35 15.72
C THR A 52 15.33 1.35 16.49
N PRO A 53 15.05 2.68 16.53
CA PRO A 53 15.88 3.60 17.29
C PRO A 53 15.89 3.30 18.80
N VAL A 54 14.75 2.92 19.38
CA VAL A 54 14.68 2.57 20.81
C VAL A 54 15.50 1.32 21.12
N SER A 55 15.33 0.24 20.36
CA SER A 55 16.07 -1.02 20.56
C SER A 55 17.58 -0.85 20.37
N THR A 56 17.99 -0.02 19.39
CA THR A 56 19.40 0.31 19.15
C THR A 56 19.99 1.06 20.34
N LEU A 57 19.32 2.11 20.82
CA LEU A 57 19.78 2.90 21.97
C LEU A 57 19.86 2.08 23.26
N ILE A 58 18.92 1.16 23.49
CA ILE A 58 18.94 0.25 24.65
C ILE A 58 20.13 -0.73 24.55
N THR A 59 20.44 -1.21 23.36
CA THR A 59 21.47 -2.25 23.15
C THR A 59 22.88 -1.66 23.08
N LEU A 60 23.03 -0.45 22.53
CA LEU A 60 24.29 0.23 22.24
C LEU A 60 25.31 0.26 23.42
N PRO A 61 24.92 0.48 24.69
CA PRO A 61 25.85 0.43 25.81
C PRO A 61 26.52 -0.94 25.98
N SER A 62 25.79 -2.02 25.67
CA SER A 62 26.27 -3.40 25.81
C SER A 62 27.09 -3.90 24.62
N LEU A 63 27.13 -3.15 23.51
CA LEU A 63 27.88 -3.55 22.33
C LEU A 63 29.40 -3.35 22.53
N PRO A 64 30.22 -4.26 21.97
CA PRO A 64 31.68 -4.10 21.95
C PRO A 64 32.09 -2.84 21.18
N ALA A 65 33.29 -2.31 21.42
CA ALA A 65 33.74 -1.07 20.78
C ALA A 65 33.75 -1.16 19.23
N GLN A 66 34.06 -2.36 18.71
CA GLN A 66 34.00 -2.69 17.30
C GLN A 66 32.97 -3.79 17.04
N VAL A 67 32.21 -3.65 15.95
CA VAL A 67 31.16 -4.58 15.52
C VAL A 67 31.35 -4.94 14.05
N PRO A 68 30.88 -6.11 13.59
CA PRO A 68 30.81 -6.45 12.18
C PRO A 68 29.98 -5.42 11.42
N ALA A 69 30.56 -4.84 10.38
CA ALA A 69 29.95 -3.70 9.71
C ALA A 69 29.79 -3.91 8.19
N HIS A 70 30.41 -4.94 7.63
CA HIS A 70 30.13 -5.48 6.31
C HIS A 70 30.54 -6.96 6.23
N TYR A 71 29.82 -7.74 5.43
CA TYR A 71 30.12 -9.14 5.12
C TYR A 71 30.38 -9.25 3.61
N GLY A 72 31.49 -9.88 3.25
CA GLY A 72 31.81 -10.17 1.86
C GLY A 72 30.89 -11.24 1.26
N ILE A 73 31.05 -11.50 -0.05
CA ILE A 73 30.24 -12.49 -0.79
C ILE A 73 30.39 -13.91 -0.21
N SER A 74 31.52 -14.22 0.42
CA SER A 74 31.75 -15.49 1.10
C SER A 74 30.99 -15.63 2.43
N GLY A 75 30.29 -14.59 2.89
CA GLY A 75 29.63 -14.53 4.18
C GLY A 75 30.55 -14.23 5.36
N GLU A 76 31.82 -13.89 5.11
CA GLU A 76 32.80 -13.53 6.14
C GLU A 76 32.86 -12.01 6.35
N VAL A 77 33.14 -11.58 7.58
CA VAL A 77 33.35 -10.15 7.89
C VAL A 77 34.61 -9.64 7.19
N ASP A 78 34.45 -8.68 6.28
CA ASP A 78 35.54 -7.99 5.61
C ASP A 78 35.77 -6.57 6.14
N ARG A 79 34.82 -6.03 6.92
CA ARG A 79 34.92 -4.72 7.57
C ARG A 79 34.36 -4.72 8.99
N TRP A 80 35.19 -4.24 9.91
CA TRP A 80 34.80 -3.89 11.28
C TRP A 80 34.55 -2.39 11.39
N GLY A 81 33.53 -2.02 12.17
CA GLY A 81 33.10 -0.64 12.35
C GLY A 81 32.91 -0.29 13.82
N SER A 82 32.71 0.98 14.11
CA SER A 82 32.36 1.42 15.47
C SER A 82 30.96 0.94 15.84
N LYS A 83 30.70 0.61 17.11
CA LYS A 83 29.32 0.30 17.57
C LYS A 83 28.32 1.41 17.29
N TYR A 84 28.77 2.67 17.18
CA TYR A 84 27.90 3.78 16.84
C TYR A 84 27.38 3.72 15.40
N GLU A 85 28.01 2.94 14.51
CA GLU A 85 27.48 2.71 13.16
C GLU A 85 26.12 2.02 13.17
N THR A 86 25.77 1.29 14.24
CA THR A 86 24.42 0.71 14.41
C THR A 86 23.31 1.77 14.48
N LEU A 87 23.65 3.01 14.86
CA LEU A 87 22.72 4.15 14.83
C LEU A 87 22.35 4.59 13.42
N THR A 88 23.09 4.18 12.39
CA THR A 88 22.77 4.50 10.99
C THR A 88 21.37 4.01 10.63
N MET A 89 21.05 2.76 11.00
CA MET A 89 19.72 2.19 10.75
C MET A 89 18.63 2.96 11.51
N SER A 90 18.93 3.38 12.74
CA SER A 90 18.04 4.25 13.53
C SER A 90 17.78 5.59 12.85
N GLY A 91 18.82 6.23 12.32
CA GLY A 91 18.69 7.48 11.56
C GLY A 91 17.85 7.32 10.30
N ILE A 92 18.10 6.25 9.53
CA ILE A 92 17.30 5.90 8.33
C ILE A 92 15.82 5.73 8.71
N MET A 93 15.52 5.01 9.79
CA MET A 93 14.14 4.77 10.24
C MET A 93 13.43 6.06 10.66
N ILE A 94 14.11 6.99 11.34
CA ILE A 94 13.53 8.30 11.68
C ILE A 94 13.28 9.13 10.42
N VAL A 95 14.23 9.18 9.49
CA VAL A 95 14.05 9.91 8.21
C VAL A 95 12.90 9.31 7.41
N LEU A 96 12.83 7.98 7.31
CA LEU A 96 11.76 7.28 6.64
C LEU A 96 10.41 7.56 7.29
N LEU A 97 10.33 7.59 8.62
CA LEU A 97 9.12 7.95 9.36
C LEU A 97 8.65 9.37 9.05
N VAL A 98 9.57 10.34 9.02
CA VAL A 98 9.24 11.73 8.67
C VAL A 98 8.72 11.82 7.23
N ILE A 99 9.43 11.20 6.28
CA ILE A 99 8.99 11.16 4.87
C ILE A 99 7.60 10.51 4.78
N TRP A 100 7.40 9.37 5.44
CA TRP A 100 6.13 8.65 5.43
C TRP A 100 4.99 9.51 5.97
N THR A 101 5.20 10.19 7.09
CA THR A 101 4.23 11.07 7.73
C THR A 101 3.87 12.24 6.80
N VAL A 102 4.86 12.86 6.15
CA VAL A 102 4.61 13.95 5.19
C VAL A 102 3.79 13.44 4.01
N LEU A 103 4.12 12.29 3.45
CA LEU A 103 3.37 11.68 2.35
C LEU A 103 1.95 11.31 2.76
N GLU A 104 1.74 10.80 3.97
CA GLU A 104 0.41 10.53 4.52
C GLU A 104 -0.42 11.82 4.61
N LEU A 105 0.14 12.90 5.16
CA LEU A 105 -0.54 14.19 5.25
C LEU A 105 -0.93 14.74 3.87
N VAL A 106 -0.04 14.63 2.89
CA VAL A 106 -0.33 15.04 1.51
C VAL A 106 -1.43 14.16 0.90
N LEU A 107 -1.39 12.85 1.12
CA LEU A 107 -2.43 11.92 0.66
C LEU A 107 -3.79 12.26 1.30
N ILE A 108 -3.83 12.45 2.62
CA ILE A 108 -5.04 12.86 3.35
C ILE A 108 -5.62 14.13 2.74
N HIS A 109 -4.80 15.17 2.58
CA HIS A 109 -5.24 16.44 2.00
C HIS A 109 -5.84 16.27 0.60
N ARG A 110 -5.19 15.49 -0.28
CA ARG A 110 -5.69 15.28 -1.65
C ARG A 110 -6.98 14.46 -1.70
N THR A 111 -7.05 13.37 -0.94
CA THR A 111 -8.20 12.45 -0.97
C THR A 111 -9.47 13.04 -0.36
N ILE A 112 -9.36 13.87 0.68
CA ILE A 112 -10.53 14.52 1.31
C ILE A 112 -11.25 15.46 0.35
N HIS A 113 -10.53 16.08 -0.59
CA HIS A 113 -11.11 17.01 -1.55
C HIS A 113 -11.58 16.34 -2.85
N SER A 114 -11.17 15.10 -3.13
CA SER A 114 -11.38 14.43 -4.42
C SER A 114 -12.13 13.10 -4.33
N GLU A 115 -12.28 12.52 -3.15
CA GLU A 115 -12.89 11.20 -2.96
C GLU A 115 -14.01 11.23 -1.90
N SER A 116 -14.92 10.26 -1.98
CA SER A 116 -15.91 10.02 -0.92
C SER A 116 -15.22 9.55 0.38
N GLU A 117 -15.86 9.75 1.54
CA GLU A 117 -15.27 9.37 2.83
C GLU A 117 -14.79 7.90 2.91
N PRO A 118 -15.59 6.89 2.48
CA PRO A 118 -15.17 5.50 2.53
C PRO A 118 -13.97 5.19 1.63
N ASP A 119 -13.85 5.91 0.52
CA ASP A 119 -12.79 5.73 -0.46
C ASP A 119 -11.48 6.36 0.00
N ALA A 120 -11.53 7.62 0.46
CA ALA A 120 -10.39 8.30 1.06
C ALA A 120 -9.81 7.46 2.22
N ARG A 121 -10.69 6.97 3.10
CA ARG A 121 -10.30 6.10 4.22
C ARG A 121 -9.61 4.82 3.75
N ARG A 122 -10.07 4.20 2.66
CA ARG A 122 -9.46 2.98 2.10
C ARG A 122 -8.07 3.26 1.53
N SER A 123 -7.93 4.36 0.78
CA SER A 123 -6.65 4.79 0.19
C SER A 123 -5.61 5.10 1.27
N ILE A 124 -5.98 5.87 2.29
CA ILE A 124 -5.09 6.21 3.41
C ILE A 124 -4.74 4.96 4.22
N ARG A 125 -5.71 4.08 4.52
CA ARG A 125 -5.45 2.82 5.21
C ARG A 125 -4.46 1.93 4.45
N PHE A 126 -4.59 1.85 3.13
CA PHE A 126 -3.66 1.09 2.29
C PHE A 126 -2.25 1.68 2.34
N PHE A 127 -2.13 3.01 2.35
CA PHE A 127 -0.86 3.69 2.56
C PHE A 127 -0.26 3.34 3.92
N ILE A 128 -0.97 3.57 5.03
CA ILE A 128 -0.48 3.25 6.39
C ILE A 128 -0.08 1.77 6.51
N PHE A 129 -0.85 0.87 5.90
CA PHE A 129 -0.54 -0.56 5.88
C PHE A 129 0.81 -0.86 5.19
N GLY A 130 1.10 -0.20 4.06
CA GLY A 130 2.42 -0.29 3.42
C GLY A 130 3.55 0.18 4.34
N GLY A 131 3.29 1.22 5.14
CA GLY A 131 4.21 1.75 6.16
C GLY A 131 4.52 0.72 7.24
N ILE A 132 3.48 0.08 7.77
CA ILE A 132 3.63 -1.01 8.75
C ILE A 132 4.48 -2.15 8.19
N CYS A 133 4.21 -2.60 6.95
CA CYS A 133 4.97 -3.66 6.31
C CYS A 133 6.46 -3.31 6.18
N ILE A 134 6.78 -2.08 5.74
CA ILE A 134 8.17 -1.67 5.59
C ILE A 134 8.88 -1.54 6.95
N PHE A 135 8.23 -0.96 7.96
CA PHE A 135 8.84 -0.83 9.29
C PHE A 135 9.07 -2.19 9.96
N VAL A 136 8.13 -3.13 9.84
CA VAL A 136 8.33 -4.52 10.34
C VAL A 136 9.55 -5.17 9.68
N LEU A 137 9.71 -5.03 8.37
CA LEU A 137 10.86 -5.59 7.66
C LEU A 137 12.19 -5.01 8.19
N PHE A 138 12.25 -3.69 8.35
CA PHE A 138 13.44 -3.02 8.87
C PHE A 138 13.70 -3.34 10.34
N ASP A 139 12.67 -3.49 11.18
CA ASP A 139 12.82 -3.89 12.58
C ASP A 139 13.44 -5.29 12.70
N VAL A 140 13.03 -6.23 11.83
CA VAL A 140 13.62 -7.58 11.78
C VAL A 140 15.09 -7.50 11.37
N ILE A 141 15.41 -6.73 10.32
CA ILE A 141 16.79 -6.52 9.87
C ILE A 141 17.63 -5.91 10.99
N ASN A 142 17.14 -4.86 11.63
CA ASN A 142 17.82 -4.17 12.72
C ASN A 142 18.08 -5.10 13.91
N THR A 143 17.07 -5.87 14.30
CA THR A 143 17.19 -6.86 15.39
C THR A 143 18.28 -7.87 15.08
N TYR A 144 18.35 -8.37 13.84
CA TYR A 144 19.40 -9.29 13.41
C TYR A 144 20.78 -8.64 13.44
N ILE A 145 20.93 -7.40 12.95
CA ILE A 145 22.18 -6.65 13.00
C ILE A 145 22.66 -6.45 14.45
N LEU A 146 21.75 -6.08 15.35
CA LEU A 146 22.08 -5.90 16.78
C LEU A 146 22.49 -7.22 17.44
N TRP A 147 21.82 -8.32 17.10
CA TRP A 147 22.18 -9.65 17.58
C TRP A 147 23.59 -10.04 17.13
N MET A 148 23.89 -9.92 15.84
CA MET A 148 25.22 -10.20 15.27
C MET A 148 26.31 -9.31 15.86
N SER A 149 25.99 -8.03 16.07
CA SER A 149 26.90 -7.05 16.70
C SER A 149 27.24 -7.43 18.14
N LYS A 150 26.27 -8.00 18.86
CA LYS A 150 26.45 -8.42 20.26
C LYS A 150 27.23 -9.72 20.38
N THR A 151 27.00 -10.67 19.48
CA THR A 151 27.70 -11.96 19.47
C THR A 151 29.08 -11.89 18.82
N GLY A 152 29.38 -10.81 18.08
CA GLY A 152 30.65 -10.65 17.37
C GLY A 152 30.82 -11.68 16.25
N THR A 153 29.71 -12.10 15.63
CA THR A 153 29.71 -13.17 14.64
C THR A 153 30.57 -12.79 13.43
N THR A 154 31.53 -13.65 13.07
CA THR A 154 32.48 -13.40 11.98
C THR A 154 32.08 -14.02 10.65
N SER A 155 31.18 -15.00 10.67
CA SER A 155 30.73 -15.75 9.49
C SER A 155 29.22 -15.97 9.53
N LEU A 156 28.53 -15.63 8.43
CA LEU A 156 27.11 -15.91 8.26
C LEU A 156 26.83 -17.42 8.23
N ASN A 157 27.75 -18.20 7.66
CA ASN A 157 27.62 -19.66 7.52
C ASN A 157 27.69 -20.43 8.85
N MET A 158 28.22 -19.82 9.90
CA MET A 158 28.35 -20.44 11.22
C MET A 158 27.16 -20.13 12.14
N THR A 159 26.21 -19.32 11.68
CA THR A 159 25.02 -18.98 12.47
C THR A 159 24.04 -20.15 12.47
N SER A 160 23.43 -20.42 13.62
CA SER A 160 22.33 -21.39 13.72
C SER A 160 21.06 -20.90 13.03
N VAL A 161 20.99 -19.61 12.70
CA VAL A 161 19.85 -18.97 12.06
C VAL A 161 20.38 -18.08 10.93
N SER A 162 20.17 -18.49 9.68
CA SER A 162 20.68 -17.75 8.52
C SER A 162 19.92 -16.44 8.32
N PHE A 163 20.67 -15.38 8.02
CA PHE A 163 20.12 -14.07 7.67
C PHE A 163 19.19 -14.16 6.45
N ALA A 164 19.62 -14.88 5.42
CA ALA A 164 18.89 -15.00 4.17
C ALA A 164 17.53 -15.70 4.38
N GLN A 165 17.46 -16.68 5.28
CA GLN A 165 16.22 -17.36 5.62
C GLN A 165 15.21 -16.44 6.31
N ILE A 166 15.65 -15.70 7.34
CA ILE A 166 14.78 -14.74 8.04
C ILE A 166 14.26 -13.69 7.05
N ILE A 167 15.15 -13.12 6.24
CA ILE A 167 14.79 -12.10 5.25
C ILE A 167 13.77 -12.64 4.24
N ASN A 168 13.97 -13.85 3.73
CA ASN A 168 13.06 -14.46 2.79
C ASN A 168 11.70 -14.75 3.42
N ILE A 169 11.66 -15.30 4.63
CA ILE A 169 10.41 -15.57 5.34
C ILE A 169 9.62 -14.27 5.53
N VAL A 170 10.26 -13.23 6.06
CA VAL A 170 9.59 -11.96 6.36
C VAL A 170 9.19 -11.23 5.08
N THR A 171 10.08 -11.14 4.09
CA THR A 171 9.77 -10.50 2.80
C THR A 171 8.68 -11.25 2.05
N GLY A 172 8.72 -12.58 2.06
CA GLY A 172 7.69 -13.43 1.45
C GLY A 172 6.31 -13.19 2.06
N LEU A 173 6.22 -13.15 3.40
CA LEU A 173 4.98 -12.81 4.10
C LEU A 173 4.49 -11.40 3.78
N VAL A 174 5.38 -10.41 3.80
CA VAL A 174 5.04 -9.02 3.43
C VAL A 174 4.46 -8.97 2.03
N LEU A 175 5.10 -9.61 1.05
CA LEU A 175 4.62 -9.64 -0.34
C LEU A 175 3.26 -10.33 -0.47
N ILE A 176 3.03 -11.46 0.22
CA ILE A 176 1.72 -12.13 0.22
C ILE A 176 0.64 -11.21 0.76
N ILE A 177 0.88 -10.59 1.92
CA ILE A 177 -0.13 -9.74 2.56
C ILE A 177 -0.37 -8.48 1.72
N THR A 178 0.68 -7.76 1.31
CA THR A 178 0.55 -6.58 0.44
C THR A 178 -0.14 -6.92 -0.88
N GLY A 179 0.18 -8.08 -1.48
CA GLY A 179 -0.46 -8.55 -2.70
C GLY A 179 -1.97 -8.77 -2.53
N ASN A 180 -2.42 -9.25 -1.37
CA ASN A 180 -3.85 -9.39 -1.09
C ASN A 180 -4.58 -8.04 -0.93
N PHE A 181 -3.87 -7.00 -0.49
CA PHE A 181 -4.44 -5.66 -0.34
C PHE A 181 -4.43 -4.84 -1.65
N MET A 182 -3.50 -5.11 -2.57
CA MET A 182 -3.32 -4.34 -3.80
C MET A 182 -4.59 -4.15 -4.66
N PRO A 183 -5.46 -5.16 -4.88
CA PRO A 183 -6.67 -4.98 -5.69
C PRO A 183 -7.66 -3.93 -5.14
N GLN A 184 -7.50 -3.54 -3.86
CA GLN A 184 -8.33 -2.53 -3.20
C GLN A 184 -7.81 -1.10 -3.42
N ALA A 185 -6.61 -0.93 -3.98
CA ALA A 185 -6.00 0.37 -4.22
C ALA A 185 -6.74 1.09 -5.36
N LYS A 186 -7.25 2.29 -5.07
CA LYS A 186 -7.79 3.21 -6.09
C LYS A 186 -6.66 3.97 -6.80
N PRO A 187 -6.88 4.51 -8.01
CA PRO A 187 -5.91 5.39 -8.64
C PRO A 187 -5.57 6.54 -7.71
N ASN A 188 -4.30 6.65 -7.33
CA ASN A 188 -3.84 7.68 -6.43
C ASN A 188 -2.38 8.06 -6.76
N THR A 189 -1.83 9.04 -6.04
CA THR A 189 -0.47 9.56 -6.30
C THR A 189 0.65 8.89 -5.48
N PHE A 190 0.37 7.91 -4.64
CA PHE A 190 1.37 7.41 -3.68
C PHE A 190 1.49 5.87 -3.62
N SER A 191 0.46 5.12 -4.00
CA SER A 191 0.37 3.68 -3.73
C SER A 191 -0.24 2.89 -4.90
N GLY A 192 0.22 1.65 -5.03
CA GLY A 192 -0.17 0.72 -6.09
C GLY A 192 0.83 0.71 -7.25
N ILE A 193 0.49 -0.03 -8.31
CA ILE A 193 1.30 -0.14 -9.53
C ILE A 193 1.05 1.07 -10.43
N ARG A 194 2.06 1.93 -10.56
CA ARG A 194 1.94 3.26 -11.21
C ARG A 194 2.64 3.33 -12.57
N LEU A 195 2.56 2.27 -13.36
CA LEU A 195 3.01 2.35 -14.76
C LEU A 195 2.12 3.34 -15.52
N PRO A 196 2.65 4.16 -16.45
CA PRO A 196 1.84 5.11 -17.23
C PRO A 196 0.63 4.46 -17.91
N SER A 197 0.81 3.24 -18.42
CA SER A 197 -0.26 2.43 -19.02
C SER A 197 -1.38 2.05 -18.04
N ALA A 198 -1.11 1.99 -16.73
CA ALA A 198 -2.14 1.70 -15.73
C ALA A 198 -3.14 2.87 -15.59
N TYR A 199 -2.76 4.09 -16.01
CA TYR A 199 -3.59 5.29 -15.89
C TYR A 199 -4.54 5.54 -17.07
N THR A 200 -4.56 4.66 -18.09
CA THR A 200 -5.40 4.85 -19.28
C THR A 200 -6.90 4.87 -18.97
N SER A 201 -7.36 4.04 -18.03
CA SER A 201 -8.74 4.03 -17.57
C SER A 201 -8.86 3.43 -16.17
N ARG A 202 -9.98 3.66 -15.48
CA ARG A 202 -10.23 3.06 -14.15
C ARG A 202 -10.22 1.52 -14.20
N GLU A 203 -10.76 0.93 -15.27
CA GLU A 203 -10.72 -0.53 -15.43
C GLU A 203 -9.30 -1.03 -15.67
N THR A 204 -8.50 -0.32 -16.46
CA THR A 204 -7.08 -0.65 -16.68
C THR A 204 -6.31 -0.64 -15.37
N TRP A 205 -6.49 0.41 -14.55
CA TRP A 205 -5.90 0.48 -13.21
C TRP A 205 -6.28 -0.74 -12.36
N ARG A 206 -7.58 -1.06 -12.27
CA ARG A 206 -8.08 -2.18 -11.47
C ARG A 206 -7.48 -3.52 -11.91
N ARG A 207 -7.33 -3.75 -13.21
CA ARG A 207 -6.69 -4.95 -13.77
C ARG A 207 -5.21 -5.00 -13.44
N CYS A 208 -4.50 -3.89 -13.56
CA CYS A 208 -3.09 -3.78 -13.18
C CYS A 208 -2.88 -4.08 -11.70
N GLN A 209 -3.69 -3.49 -10.80
CA GLN A 209 -3.59 -3.78 -9.37
C GLN A 209 -3.92 -5.23 -9.04
N ARG A 210 -4.92 -5.83 -9.70
CA ARG A 210 -5.26 -7.24 -9.52
C ARG A 210 -4.12 -8.16 -9.95
N MET A 211 -3.54 -7.92 -11.13
CA MET A 211 -2.38 -8.67 -11.60
C MET A 211 -1.17 -8.47 -10.68
N GLY A 212 -0.97 -7.24 -10.20
CA GLY A 212 -0.03 -6.88 -9.15
C GLY A 212 -0.13 -7.73 -7.91
N GLY A 213 -1.34 -7.79 -7.37
CA GLY A 213 -1.67 -8.59 -6.20
C GLY A 213 -1.31 -10.07 -6.40
N ILE A 214 -1.69 -10.64 -7.53
CA ILE A 214 -1.37 -12.03 -7.88
C ILE A 214 0.15 -12.22 -7.99
N ALA A 215 0.85 -11.34 -8.70
CA ALA A 215 2.30 -11.44 -8.87
C ALA A 215 3.04 -11.38 -7.52
N PHE A 216 2.62 -10.48 -6.62
CA PHE A 216 3.20 -10.36 -5.29
C PHE A 216 2.91 -11.57 -4.41
N ILE A 217 1.68 -12.11 -4.45
CA ILE A 217 1.33 -13.34 -3.71
C ILE A 217 2.17 -14.52 -4.22
N MET A 218 2.28 -14.69 -5.54
CA MET A 218 3.06 -15.79 -6.12
C MET A 218 4.55 -15.67 -5.81
N ALA A 219 5.14 -14.49 -6.03
CA ALA A 219 6.54 -14.25 -5.70
C ALA A 219 6.79 -14.43 -4.20
N GLY A 220 5.93 -13.84 -3.37
CA GLY A 220 6.02 -13.95 -1.91
C GLY A 220 5.91 -15.38 -1.42
N ALA A 221 5.03 -16.21 -2.00
CA ALA A 221 4.91 -17.62 -1.66
C ALA A 221 6.18 -18.41 -2.03
N ILE A 222 6.75 -18.17 -3.21
CA ILE A 222 8.01 -18.80 -3.64
C ILE A 222 9.14 -18.43 -2.68
N ILE A 223 9.28 -17.13 -2.37
CA ILE A 223 10.31 -16.62 -1.46
C ILE A 223 10.13 -17.18 -0.05
N PHE A 224 8.90 -17.21 0.46
CA PHE A 224 8.58 -17.73 1.79
C PHE A 224 8.92 -19.22 1.92
N ILE A 225 8.48 -20.04 0.95
CA ILE A 225 8.79 -21.48 0.92
C ILE A 225 10.31 -21.69 0.82
N CYS A 226 10.99 -20.91 -0.03
CA CYS A 226 12.45 -20.97 -0.13
C CYS A 226 13.12 -20.65 1.22
N GLY A 227 12.67 -19.62 1.94
CA GLY A 227 13.21 -19.26 3.25
C GLY A 227 13.06 -20.35 4.32
N ILE A 228 12.06 -21.24 4.20
CA ILE A 228 11.85 -22.36 5.13
C ILE A 228 12.76 -23.56 4.81
N PHE A 229 12.91 -23.88 3.52
CA PHE A 229 13.52 -25.15 3.11
C PHE A 229 14.96 -25.03 2.57
N VAL A 230 15.39 -23.83 2.18
CA VAL A 230 16.73 -23.60 1.61
C VAL A 230 17.63 -23.03 2.70
N ASN A 231 18.64 -23.80 3.09
CA ASN A 231 19.67 -23.39 4.06
C ASN A 231 20.87 -22.70 3.40
N ASP A 232 21.00 -22.81 2.08
CA ASP A 232 22.08 -22.15 1.32
C ASP A 232 21.77 -20.66 1.11
N GLU A 233 22.61 -19.78 1.65
CA GLU A 233 22.36 -18.33 1.63
C GLU A 233 22.35 -17.76 0.22
N THR A 234 23.24 -18.25 -0.65
CA THR A 234 23.37 -17.77 -2.03
C THR A 234 22.14 -18.15 -2.86
N ALA A 235 21.67 -19.39 -2.72
CA ALA A 235 20.44 -19.85 -3.36
C ALA A 235 19.22 -19.10 -2.83
N ALA A 236 19.12 -18.90 -1.52
CA ALA A 236 18.03 -18.15 -0.91
C ALA A 236 17.97 -16.70 -1.43
N LEU A 237 19.12 -16.01 -1.51
CA LEU A 237 19.21 -14.66 -2.07
C LEU A 237 18.90 -14.64 -3.57
N THR A 238 19.38 -15.64 -4.32
CA THR A 238 19.12 -15.74 -5.77
C THR A 238 17.62 -15.90 -6.04
N VAL A 239 16.91 -16.73 -5.28
CA VAL A 239 15.46 -16.89 -5.40
C VAL A 239 14.73 -15.59 -5.09
N LEU A 240 15.14 -14.88 -4.03
CA LEU A 240 14.57 -13.57 -3.68
C LEU A 240 14.67 -12.58 -4.86
N LEU A 241 15.87 -12.39 -5.38
CA LEU A 241 16.13 -11.42 -6.45
C LEU A 241 15.41 -11.82 -7.74
N THR A 242 15.49 -13.09 -8.13
CA THR A 242 14.88 -13.58 -9.37
C THR A 242 13.35 -13.54 -9.31
N ALA A 243 12.73 -13.86 -8.17
CA ALA A 243 11.29 -13.76 -7.99
C ALA A 243 10.80 -12.31 -8.07
N ILE A 244 11.50 -11.37 -7.43
CA ILE A 244 11.17 -9.93 -7.50
C ILE A 244 11.32 -9.42 -8.92
N ILE A 245 12.46 -9.68 -9.59
CA ILE A 245 12.70 -9.25 -10.98
C ILE A 245 11.62 -9.82 -11.91
N THR A 246 11.29 -11.10 -11.78
CA THR A 246 10.27 -11.75 -12.61
C THR A 246 8.89 -11.12 -12.39
N ALA A 247 8.50 -10.86 -11.14
CA ALA A 247 7.25 -10.17 -10.84
C ALA A 247 7.24 -8.75 -11.43
N THR A 248 8.33 -7.99 -11.30
CA THR A 248 8.44 -6.65 -11.90
C THR A 248 8.31 -6.69 -13.42
N ILE A 249 9.02 -7.59 -14.10
CA ILE A 249 8.94 -7.75 -15.56
C ILE A 249 7.52 -8.13 -15.99
N ALA A 250 6.89 -9.08 -15.29
CA ALA A 250 5.52 -9.49 -15.58
C ALA A 250 4.54 -8.30 -15.52
N LEU A 251 4.70 -7.41 -14.53
CA LEU A 251 3.88 -6.21 -14.40
C LEU A 251 4.18 -5.15 -15.46
N MET A 252 5.45 -4.97 -15.80
CA MET A 252 5.87 -4.07 -16.88
C MET A 252 5.33 -4.50 -18.24
N VAL A 253 5.23 -5.81 -18.50
CA VAL A 253 4.65 -6.37 -19.72
C VAL A 253 3.12 -6.32 -19.69
N TYR A 254 2.51 -6.62 -18.54
CA TYR A 254 1.06 -6.66 -18.41
C TYR A 254 0.40 -5.28 -18.53
N ALA A 255 0.98 -4.23 -17.95
CA ALA A 255 0.38 -2.90 -17.93
C ALA A 255 0.06 -2.32 -19.34
N PRO A 256 0.98 -2.33 -20.34
CA PRO A 256 0.67 -1.86 -21.68
C PRO A 256 -0.32 -2.77 -22.42
N TYR A 257 -0.29 -4.08 -22.17
CA TYR A 257 -1.31 -5.01 -22.70
C TYR A 257 -2.70 -4.66 -22.15
N ALA A 258 -2.81 -4.45 -20.85
CA ALA A 258 -4.06 -4.08 -20.19
C ALA A 258 -4.59 -2.75 -20.72
N ALA A 259 -3.72 -1.75 -20.93
CA ALA A 259 -4.11 -0.47 -21.51
C ALA A 259 -4.68 -0.60 -22.93
N ARG A 260 -4.04 -1.39 -23.79
CA ARG A 260 -4.54 -1.63 -25.16
C ARG A 260 -5.87 -2.35 -25.19
N LYS A 261 -6.09 -3.29 -24.26
CA LYS A 261 -7.28 -4.14 -24.23
C LYS A 261 -8.48 -3.51 -23.50
N TYR A 262 -8.23 -2.81 -22.41
CA TYR A 262 -9.25 -2.30 -21.50
C TYR A 262 -9.28 -0.77 -21.39
N GLY A 263 -8.40 -0.05 -22.10
CA GLY A 263 -8.30 1.41 -22.03
C GLY A 263 -9.57 2.13 -22.49
N ALA A 264 -10.35 1.55 -23.40
CA ALA A 264 -11.64 2.11 -23.82
C ALA A 264 -12.77 1.88 -22.78
N ILE A 265 -12.53 1.05 -21.76
CA ILE A 265 -13.53 0.66 -20.76
C ILE A 265 -13.30 1.49 -19.48
N GLY A 266 -14.33 2.19 -19.02
CA GLY A 266 -14.33 2.84 -17.70
C GLY A 266 -13.81 4.27 -17.62
N GLY A 267 -13.78 5.00 -18.74
CA GLY A 267 -13.50 6.44 -18.81
C GLY A 267 -12.09 6.88 -18.37
N PRO A 268 -11.70 8.14 -18.63
CA PRO A 268 -10.45 8.70 -18.13
C PRO A 268 -10.44 8.73 -16.59
N ILE A 269 -9.26 8.62 -15.99
CA ILE A 269 -9.12 8.72 -14.52
C ILE A 269 -9.36 10.17 -14.05
N ASP A 270 -9.08 11.15 -14.91
CA ASP A 270 -9.12 12.59 -14.61
C ASP A 270 -10.41 13.29 -15.06
N SER A 271 -11.41 12.56 -15.57
CA SER A 271 -12.69 13.20 -15.91
C SER A 271 -13.44 13.52 -14.61
N GLU A 272 -13.51 14.79 -14.25
CA GLU A 272 -14.33 15.34 -13.15
C GLU A 272 -15.85 15.18 -13.36
N ASP A 273 -16.29 14.52 -14.43
CA ASP A 273 -17.70 14.46 -14.83
C ASP A 273 -18.38 13.14 -14.43
N ASP A 274 -18.44 12.83 -13.13
CA ASP A 274 -19.23 11.71 -12.59
C ASP A 274 -20.68 12.12 -12.23
N GLU A 275 -21.19 13.21 -12.82
CA GLU A 275 -22.59 13.66 -12.62
C GLU A 275 -23.50 13.43 -13.84
N SER A 276 -23.01 12.86 -14.95
CA SER A 276 -23.82 12.72 -16.19
C SER A 276 -23.96 11.31 -16.77
N ALA A 277 -23.30 10.29 -16.20
CA ALA A 277 -23.23 8.98 -16.85
C ALA A 277 -24.34 7.98 -16.48
N ASP A 278 -25.39 8.39 -15.73
CA ASP A 278 -26.43 7.47 -15.25
C ASP A 278 -27.87 7.87 -15.65
N ILE A 279 -28.04 8.44 -16.86
CA ILE A 279 -29.37 8.50 -17.50
C ILE A 279 -29.39 7.49 -18.65
N PRO A 280 -30.13 6.37 -18.54
CA PRO A 280 -30.40 5.51 -19.68
C PRO A 280 -31.16 6.34 -20.72
N GLN A 281 -30.53 6.62 -21.86
CA GLN A 281 -31.28 7.16 -22.99
C GLN A 281 -32.29 6.13 -23.43
N ALA A 282 -33.57 6.44 -23.24
CA ALA A 282 -34.69 5.64 -23.69
C ALA A 282 -34.58 5.42 -25.22
N PRO A 283 -34.93 4.21 -25.73
CA PRO A 283 -34.83 3.94 -27.15
C PRO A 283 -35.83 4.80 -27.92
N ALA A 284 -35.35 5.48 -28.96
CA ALA A 284 -36.19 6.23 -29.89
C ALA A 284 -37.21 5.28 -30.54
N MET A 285 -38.49 5.47 -30.20
CA MET A 285 -39.59 4.81 -30.89
C MET A 285 -39.74 5.47 -32.28
N LYS A 286 -39.76 4.63 -33.31
CA LYS A 286 -40.11 4.99 -34.70
C LYS A 286 -41.60 5.26 -34.82
#